data_AF-A0A929PNB0-F1
#
_entry.id   AF-A0A929PNB0-F1
#
_cell.length_a   1.000
_cell.length_b   1.000
_cell.length_c   1.000
_cell.angle_alpha   90.00
_cell.angle_beta   90.00
_cell.angle_gamma   90.00
#
_symmetry.space_group_name_H-M   'P 1'
#
loop_
_entity.id
_entity.type
_entity.pdbx_description
1 polymer ?
#
loop_
_entity_poly.entity_id
_entity_poly.type
_entity_poly.pdbx_seq_one_letter_code
_entity_poly.pdbx_strand_id
1 'polypeptide(L)'
;MSKYQQEWKRMLQQNPEFKDWKIRSSGGDLLIRVPEDTDMDLLQLQFSDLISATAPIIKSPVAKLKFYVGNSDEADFVFTLN
;
A
#
# COMPACT_ATOMS: atom_id res chain seq x y z
N MET A 1 -12.94 -8.53 0.16
CA MET A 1 -11.63 -8.20 0.76
C MET A 1 -11.34 -9.18 1.87
N SER A 2 -10.13 -9.73 1.92
CA SER A 2 -9.70 -10.55 3.06
C SER A 2 -9.51 -9.70 4.32
N LYS A 3 -9.50 -10.33 5.51
CA LYS A 3 -9.23 -9.65 6.78
C LYS A 3 -7.84 -8.99 6.77
N TYR A 4 -6.86 -9.65 6.17
CA TYR A 4 -5.51 -9.15 5.95
C TYR A 4 -5.50 -7.85 5.14
N GLN A 5 -6.23 -7.80 4.02
CA GLN A 5 -6.36 -6.58 3.22
C GLN A 5 -7.02 -5.42 3.98
N GLN A 6 -8.06 -5.72 4.75
CA GLN A 6 -8.78 -4.70 5.51
C GLN A 6 -7.88 -4.10 6.60
N GLU A 7 -7.09 -4.93 7.29
CA GLU A 7 -6.09 -4.45 8.25
C GLU A 7 -5.04 -3.58 7.56
N TRP A 8 -4.48 -4.03 6.44
CA TRP A 8 -3.54 -3.22 5.66
C TRP A 8 -4.11 -1.87 5.24
N LYS A 9 -5.31 -1.87 4.65
CA LYS A 9 -5.99 -0.63 4.27
C LYS A 9 -6.18 0.29 5.48
N ARG A 10 -6.62 -0.25 6.61
CA ARG A 10 -6.84 0.54 7.83
C ARG A 10 -5.53 1.12 8.37
N MET A 11 -4.46 0.32 8.41
CA MET A 11 -3.15 0.77 8.88
C MET A 11 -2.60 1.90 8.03
N LEU A 12 -2.63 1.73 6.71
CA LEU A 12 -2.15 2.75 5.79
C LEU A 12 -3.01 4.02 5.87
N GLN A 13 -4.34 3.91 6.01
CA GLN A 13 -5.22 5.07 6.19
C GLN A 13 -5.07 5.77 7.56
N GLN A 14 -4.58 5.06 8.58
CA GLN A 14 -4.35 5.60 9.91
C GLN A 14 -2.99 6.27 10.06
N ASN A 15 -2.01 5.95 9.20
CA ASN A 15 -0.71 6.59 9.25
C ASN A 15 -0.82 8.03 8.68
N PRO A 16 -0.52 9.08 9.48
CA PRO A 16 -0.57 10.46 9.01
C PRO A 16 0.34 10.73 7.79
N GLU A 17 1.41 9.96 7.60
CA GLU A 17 2.29 10.08 6.44
C GLU A 17 1.59 9.73 5.11
N PHE A 18 0.51 8.95 5.15
CA PHE A 18 -0.23 8.50 3.96
C PHE A 18 -1.62 9.12 3.89
N LYS A 19 -1.88 10.19 4.65
CA LYS A 19 -3.21 10.81 4.75
C LYS A 19 -3.79 11.21 3.38
N ASP A 20 -2.92 11.67 2.49
CA ASP A 20 -3.32 12.14 1.16
C ASP A 20 -3.36 11.01 0.12
N TRP A 21 -3.02 9.78 0.51
CA TRP A 21 -3.07 8.61 -0.36
C TRP A 21 -4.49 8.05 -0.47
N LYS A 22 -4.97 7.81 -1.69
CA LYS A 22 -6.26 7.16 -1.93
C LYS A 22 -6.05 5.65 -2.06
N ILE A 23 -6.45 4.92 -1.02
CA ILE A 23 -6.29 3.47 -0.94
C ILE A 23 -7.62 2.78 -1.28
N ARG A 24 -7.62 2.02 -2.37
CA ARG A 24 -8.75 1.22 -2.85
C ARG A 24 -8.40 -0.25 -2.84
N SER A 25 -9.40 -1.10 -2.76
CA SER A 25 -9.23 -2.54 -2.91
C SER A 25 -9.72 -2.98 -4.28
N SER A 26 -9.01 -3.91 -4.90
CA SER A 26 -9.38 -4.49 -6.20
C SER A 26 -8.96 -5.95 -6.25
N GLY A 27 -9.91 -6.86 -6.47
CA GLY A 27 -9.62 -8.24 -6.86
C GLY A 27 -8.70 -9.06 -5.94
N GLY A 28 -8.62 -8.75 -4.64
CA GLY A 28 -7.69 -9.42 -3.72
C GLY A 28 -6.37 -8.68 -3.49
N ASP A 29 -6.21 -7.53 -4.16
CA ASP A 29 -5.07 -6.62 -4.05
C ASP A 29 -5.48 -5.20 -3.57
N LEU A 30 -4.49 -4.35 -3.29
CA LEU A 30 -4.66 -2.95 -2.93
C LEU A 30 -4.11 -2.03 -4.02
N LEU A 31 -4.90 -1.02 -4.37
CA LEU A 31 -4.51 0.09 -5.24
C LEU A 31 -4.25 1.31 -4.36
N ILE A 32 -3.07 1.90 -4.49
CA ILE A 32 -2.65 3.09 -3.78
C ILE A 32 -2.44 4.19 -4.81
N ARG A 33 -3.24 5.26 -4.72
CA ARG A 33 -3.00 6.50 -5.46
C ARG A 33 -2.35 7.51 -4.55
N VAL A 34 -1.12 7.86 -4.85
CA VAL A 34 -0.39 8.90 -4.11
C VAL A 34 -0.62 10.26 -4.78
N PRO A 35 -0.37 11.37 -4.07
CA PRO A 35 -0.40 12.71 -4.65
C PRO A 35 0.52 12.85 -5.87
N GLU A 36 0.13 13.69 -6.83
CA GLU A 36 0.87 13.92 -8.09
C GLU A 36 2.27 14.50 -7.89
N ASP A 37 2.47 15.20 -6.78
CA ASP A 37 3.74 15.77 -6.31
C ASP A 37 4.66 14.75 -5.62
N THR A 38 4.21 13.50 -5.45
CA THR A 38 5.04 12.44 -4.87
C THR A 38 6.07 11.95 -5.87
N ASP A 39 7.34 11.95 -5.46
CA ASP A 39 8.44 11.35 -6.20
C ASP A 39 8.29 9.81 -6.17
N MET A 40 7.90 9.25 -7.30
CA MET A 40 7.64 7.81 -7.45
C MET A 40 8.92 6.96 -7.37
N ASP A 41 10.06 7.49 -7.82
CA ASP A 41 11.35 6.79 -7.77
C ASP A 41 11.81 6.69 -6.31
N LEU A 42 11.71 7.79 -5.56
CA LEU A 42 12.00 7.79 -4.13
C LEU A 42 11.03 6.89 -3.37
N LEU A 43 9.74 7.00 -3.67
CA LEU A 43 8.72 6.19 -3.03
C LEU A 43 8.98 4.71 -3.26
N GLN A 44 9.28 4.28 -4.49
CA GLN A 44 9.56 2.88 -4.82
C GLN A 44 10.74 2.33 -4.00
N LEU A 45 11.81 3.13 -3.83
CA LEU A 45 12.97 2.76 -3.03
C LEU A 45 12.62 2.57 -1.55
N GLN A 46 11.77 3.45 -1.01
CA GLN A 46 11.39 3.43 0.42
C GLN A 46 10.18 2.55 0.72
N PHE A 47 9.39 2.18 -0.29
CA PHE A 47 8.11 1.48 -0.13
C PHE A 47 8.30 0.14 0.57
N SER A 48 9.36 -0.60 0.22
CA SER A 48 9.69 -1.87 0.86
C SER A 48 9.90 -1.71 2.37
N ASP A 49 10.62 -0.66 2.78
CA ASP A 49 10.90 -0.39 4.20
C ASP A 49 9.65 0.07 4.94
N LEU A 50 8.83 0.93 4.33
CA LEU A 50 7.55 1.39 4.89
C LEU A 50 6.58 0.23 5.14
N ILE A 51 6.46 -0.67 4.16
CA ILE A 51 5.62 -1.86 4.27
C ILE A 51 6.23 -2.82 5.30
N SER A 52 7.53 -3.03 5.29
CA SER A 52 8.20 -3.92 6.26
C SER A 52 8.09 -3.43 7.70
N ALA A 53 8.09 -2.12 7.93
CA ALA A 53 7.83 -1.54 9.25
C ALA A 53 6.38 -1.72 9.71
N THR A 54 5.44 -1.76 8.77
CA THR A 54 4.00 -1.90 9.05
C THR A 54 3.59 -3.37 9.23
N ALA A 55 4.26 -4.30 8.55
CA ALA A 55 3.91 -5.72 8.53
C ALA A 55 3.81 -6.38 9.93
N PRO A 56 4.71 -6.13 10.90
CA PRO A 56 4.61 -6.70 12.25
C PRO A 56 3.37 -6.27 13.04
N ILE A 57 2.73 -5.17 12.64
CA ILE A 57 1.54 -4.63 13.30
C ILE A 57 0.27 -5.36 12.84
N ILE A 58 0.32 -5.98 11.66
CA ILE A 58 -0.79 -6.73 11.07
C ILE A 58 -0.94 -8.06 11.82
N LYS A 59 -2.12 -8.29 12.40
CA LYS A 59 -2.41 -9.47 13.22
C LYS A 59 -3.08 -10.58 12.41
N SER A 60 -3.68 -10.22 11.28
CA SER A 60 -4.27 -11.18 10.36
C SER A 60 -3.22 -12.10 9.73
N PRO A 61 -3.58 -13.36 9.39
CA PRO A 61 -2.67 -14.28 8.73
C PRO A 61 -2.09 -13.67 7.46
N VAL A 62 -0.77 -13.78 7.30
CA VAL A 62 -0.08 -13.33 6.09
C VAL A 62 -0.69 -14.04 4.89
N ALA A 63 -1.11 -13.23 3.92
CA ALA A 63 -1.63 -13.68 2.66
C ALA A 63 -0.95 -12.88 1.55
N LYS A 64 -0.79 -13.52 0.39
CA LYS A 64 -0.24 -12.85 -0.78
C LYS A 64 -1.06 -11.60 -1.09
N LEU A 65 -0.40 -10.44 -1.10
CA LEU A 65 -1.04 -9.15 -1.30
C LEU A 65 -0.18 -8.31 -2.25
N LYS A 66 -0.77 -7.85 -3.35
CA LYS A 66 -0.11 -6.88 -4.21
C LYS A 66 -0.58 -5.47 -3.90
N PHE A 67 0.36 -4.54 -3.92
CA PHE A 67 0.16 -3.12 -3.86
C PHE A 67 0.48 -2.54 -5.22
N TYR A 68 -0.54 -2.04 -5.91
CA TYR A 68 -0.40 -1.29 -7.15
C TYR A 68 -0.32 0.18 -6.78
N VAL A 69 0.87 0.75 -6.85
CA VAL A 69 1.13 2.12 -6.41
C VAL A 69 1.35 2.99 -7.64
N GLY A 70 0.68 4.13 -7.69
CA GLY A 70 0.93 5.11 -8.74
C GLY A 70 0.37 6.49 -8.41
N ASN A 71 0.90 7.51 -9.06
CA ASN A 71 0.41 8.89 -8.92
C ASN A 71 -0.61 9.28 -10.02
N SER A 72 -0.81 8.42 -11.01
CA SER A 72 -1.70 8.64 -12.16
C SER A 72 -2.85 7.60 -12.21
N ASP A 73 -3.56 7.52 -13.35
CA ASP A 73 -4.58 6.48 -13.59
C ASP A 73 -3.98 5.08 -13.76
N GLU A 74 -2.67 4.98 -13.96
CA GLU A 74 -1.92 3.72 -14.07
C GLU A 74 -1.04 3.51 -12.84
N ALA A 75 -0.69 2.26 -12.56
CA ALA A 75 0.24 1.95 -11.47
C ALA A 75 1.67 2.07 -12.00
N ASP A 76 2.47 2.94 -11.40
CA ASP A 76 3.89 3.11 -11.71
C ASP A 76 4.70 1.88 -11.31
N PHE A 77 4.39 1.29 -10.15
CA PHE A 77 5.03 0.06 -9.69
C PHE A 77 4.10 -0.88 -8.93
N VAL A 78 4.50 -2.15 -8.88
CA VAL A 78 3.78 -3.20 -8.15
C VAL A 78 4.69 -3.82 -7.11
N PHE A 79 4.29 -3.71 -5.84
CA PHE A 79 4.97 -4.38 -4.74
C PHE A 79 4.17 -5.60 -4.30
N THR A 80 4.83 -6.76 -4.20
CA THR A 80 4.17 -8.00 -3.75
C THR A 80 4.69 -8.36 -2.37
N LEU A 81 3.78 -8.46 -1.41
CA LEU A 81 4.06 -8.97 -0.07
C LEU A 81 3.74 -10.47 -0.03
N ASN A 82 4.71 -11.27 0.39
CA ASN A 82 4.64 -12.73 0.51
C ASN A 82 4.82 -13.16 1.96
#